data_AF-A0AA42B3U7-F1
#
_entry.id   AF-A0AA42B3U7-F1
#
_cell.length_a   1.000
_cell.length_b   1.000
_cell.length_c   1.000
_cell.angle_alpha   90.00
_cell.angle_beta   90.00
_cell.angle_gamma   90.00
#
_symmetry.space_group_name_H-M   'P 1'
#
loop_
_entity.id
_entity.type
_entity.pdbx_description
1 polymer ?
#
loop_
_entity_poly.entity_id
_entity_poly.type
_entity_poly.pdbx_seq_one_letter_code
_entity_poly.pdbx_strand_id
1 'polypeptide(L)'
;MDKQRYQKTIEKCSLLKDLEMLPFGDLTEIGERGINLSGGQKQRIQLARALYKDADIYLLDDPFSAVDAHTALSIFNEYIVEALSEKTVLLVTHQVDFLPGFDCVLVSFLFKIFKLHSITHFIIINLLKSKTCPYCGTYIFPF
;
A
#
# COMPACT_ATOMS: atom_id res chain seq x y z
N MET A 1 8.29 -20.13 -11.51
CA MET A 1 7.49 -18.90 -11.28
C MET A 1 6.03 -19.31 -11.29
N ASP A 2 5.27 -18.97 -10.25
CA ASP A 2 3.83 -19.22 -10.23
C ASP A 2 3.13 -18.21 -11.15
N LYS A 3 2.60 -18.72 -12.27
CA LYS A 3 1.94 -17.90 -13.30
C LYS A 3 0.62 -17.32 -12.82
N GLN A 4 -0.15 -18.05 -12.01
CA GLN A 4 -1.45 -17.58 -11.52
C GLN A 4 -1.25 -16.43 -10.54
N ARG A 5 -0.31 -16.60 -9.61
CA ARG A 5 0.07 -15.55 -8.66
C ARG A 5 0.58 -14.31 -9.37
N TYR A 6 1.45 -14.48 -10.37
CA TYR A 6 1.97 -13.37 -11.17
C TYR A 6 0.85 -12.58 -11.84
N GLN A 7 -0.04 -13.28 -12.55
CA GLN A 7 -1.16 -12.67 -13.26
C GLN A 7 -2.06 -11.87 -12.30
N LYS A 8 -2.41 -12.48 -11.16
CA LYS A 8 -3.20 -11.83 -10.10
C LYS A 8 -2.49 -10.58 -9.55
N THR A 9 -1.18 -10.63 -9.36
CA THR A 9 -0.40 -9.47 -8.90
C THR A 9 -0.45 -8.33 -9.91
N ILE A 10 -0.23 -8.61 -11.19
CA ILE A 10 -0.24 -7.60 -12.26
C ILE A 10 -1.62 -6.94 -12.38
N GLU A 11 -2.69 -7.72 -12.27
CA GLU A 11 -4.08 -7.23 -12.25
C GLU A 11 -4.33 -6.31 -11.06
N LYS A 12 -4.09 -6.80 -9.82
CA LYS A 12 -4.36 -6.05 -8.58
C LYS A 12 -3.52 -4.78 -8.41
N CYS A 13 -2.42 -4.66 -9.13
CA CYS A 13 -1.58 -3.46 -9.12
C CYS A 13 -1.81 -2.55 -10.33
N SER A 14 -2.86 -2.78 -11.13
CA SER A 14 -3.17 -2.01 -12.34
C SER A 14 -2.00 -1.91 -13.33
N LEU A 15 -1.18 -2.96 -13.45
CA LEU A 15 0.01 -2.97 -14.30
C LEU A 15 -0.23 -3.48 -15.73
N LEU A 16 -1.39 -4.09 -16.03
CA LEU A 16 -1.68 -4.64 -17.36
C LEU A 16 -1.48 -3.61 -18.48
N LYS A 17 -2.09 -2.43 -18.33
CA LYS A 17 -1.96 -1.33 -19.30
C LYS A 17 -0.53 -0.82 -19.41
N ASP A 18 0.21 -0.80 -18.29
CA ASP A 18 1.62 -0.39 -18.31
C ASP A 18 2.46 -1.36 -19.12
N LEU A 19 2.28 -2.67 -18.94
CA LEU A 19 2.99 -3.68 -19.70
C LEU A 19 2.63 -3.62 -21.18
N GLU A 20 1.37 -3.42 -21.54
CA GLU A 20 0.94 -3.26 -22.94
C GLU A 20 1.58 -2.06 -23.65
N MET A 21 1.92 -1.00 -22.91
CA MET A 21 2.62 0.18 -23.45
C MET A 21 4.12 -0.05 -23.63
N LEU A 22 4.70 -1.04 -22.95
CA LEU A 22 6.13 -1.33 -23.06
C LEU A 22 6.41 -2.18 -24.31
N PRO A 23 7.50 -1.89 -25.06
CA PRO A 23 7.76 -2.51 -26.36
C PRO A 23 7.92 -4.04 -26.32
N PHE A 24 8.31 -4.60 -25.18
CA PHE A 24 8.45 -6.04 -24.98
C PHE A 24 7.64 -6.54 -23.77
N GLY A 25 6.59 -5.80 -23.37
CA GLY A 25 5.79 -6.18 -22.21
C GLY A 25 6.62 -6.27 -20.94
N ASP A 26 6.46 -7.37 -20.21
CA ASP A 26 7.21 -7.70 -19.00
C ASP A 26 8.66 -8.13 -19.24
N LEU A 27 9.05 -8.39 -20.49
CA LEU A 27 10.43 -8.64 -20.89
C LEU A 27 11.20 -7.35 -21.21
N THR A 28 10.55 -6.19 -21.11
CA THR A 28 11.19 -4.91 -21.40
C THR A 28 12.28 -4.62 -20.40
N GLU A 29 13.49 -4.38 -20.90
CA GLU A 29 14.62 -4.02 -20.07
C GLU A 29 14.43 -2.62 -19.48
N ILE A 30 14.47 -2.55 -18.15
CA ILE A 30 14.34 -1.31 -17.40
C ILE A 30 15.75 -0.74 -17.19
N GLY A 31 16.03 0.43 -17.76
CA GLY A 31 17.32 1.11 -17.60
C GLY A 31 17.63 1.48 -16.15
N GLU A 32 18.86 1.94 -15.88
CA GLU A 32 19.32 2.25 -14.51
C GLU A 32 18.33 3.12 -13.73
N ARG A 33 18.01 2.71 -12.49
CA ARG A 33 17.03 3.37 -11.61
C ARG A 33 15.64 3.56 -12.24
N GLY A 34 15.30 2.76 -13.24
CA GLY A 34 14.05 2.82 -13.97
C GLY A 34 13.85 4.10 -14.76
N ILE A 35 14.91 4.68 -15.35
CA ILE A 35 14.80 5.93 -16.11
C ILE A 35 13.72 5.92 -17.20
N ASN A 36 13.39 4.74 -17.74
CA ASN A 36 12.36 4.55 -18.78
C ASN A 36 10.91 4.48 -18.23
N LEU A 37 10.70 4.60 -16.91
CA LEU A 37 9.39 4.48 -16.28
C LEU A 37 8.95 5.79 -15.62
N SER A 38 7.65 6.07 -15.66
CA SER A 38 7.06 7.17 -14.90
C SER A 38 7.13 6.90 -13.39
N GLY A 39 6.97 7.94 -12.57
CA GLY A 39 6.95 7.80 -11.10
C GLY A 39 5.87 6.84 -10.62
N GLY A 40 4.65 6.97 -11.14
CA GLY A 40 3.52 6.08 -10.82
C GLY A 40 3.75 4.64 -11.24
N GLN A 41 4.38 4.40 -12.41
CA GLN A 41 4.74 3.05 -12.84
C GLN A 41 5.75 2.40 -11.89
N LYS A 42 6.77 3.15 -11.44
CA LYS A 42 7.74 2.65 -10.45
C LYS A 42 7.06 2.25 -9.16
N GLN A 43 6.12 3.06 -8.66
CA GLN A 43 5.36 2.74 -7.44
C GLN A 43 4.48 1.49 -7.63
N ARG A 44 3.74 1.37 -8.73
CA ARG A 44 2.93 0.18 -9.01
C ARG A 44 3.77 -1.09 -9.10
N ILE A 45 4.96 -1.02 -9.71
CA ILE A 45 5.90 -2.15 -9.76
C ILE A 45 6.41 -2.49 -8.35
N GLN A 46 6.68 -1.51 -7.49
CA GLN A 46 7.06 -1.75 -6.09
C GLN A 46 5.94 -2.43 -5.29
N LEU A 47 4.69 -1.98 -5.45
CA LEU A 47 3.52 -2.64 -4.87
C LEU A 47 3.37 -4.08 -5.38
N ALA A 48 3.49 -4.30 -6.69
CA ALA A 48 3.46 -5.63 -7.27
C ALA A 48 4.53 -6.56 -6.69
N ARG A 49 5.76 -6.04 -6.48
CA ARG A 49 6.83 -6.82 -5.83
C ARG A 49 6.49 -7.19 -4.38
N ALA A 50 5.89 -6.27 -3.63
CA ALA A 50 5.47 -6.53 -2.26
C ALA A 50 4.35 -7.59 -2.22
N LEU A 51 3.30 -7.42 -3.03
CA LEU A 51 2.19 -8.38 -3.09
C LEU A 51 2.63 -9.75 -3.59
N TYR A 52 3.51 -9.81 -4.59
CA TYR A 52 4.07 -11.08 -5.07
C TYR A 52 4.93 -11.77 -4.01
N LYS A 53 5.44 -11.05 -3.00
CA LYS A 53 6.18 -11.67 -1.88
C LYS A 53 5.25 -12.38 -0.89
N ASP A 54 3.99 -11.96 -0.79
CA ASP A 54 2.97 -12.51 0.13
C ASP A 54 3.47 -12.54 1.58
N ALA A 55 3.88 -11.39 2.10
CA ALA A 55 4.22 -11.24 3.51
C ALA A 55 2.97 -11.28 4.39
N ASP A 56 3.15 -11.46 5.70
CA ASP A 56 2.07 -11.33 6.69
C ASP A 56 1.87 -9.88 7.13
N ILE A 57 2.94 -9.06 7.04
CA ILE A 57 2.95 -7.66 7.45
C ILE A 57 3.50 -6.80 6.29
N TYR A 58 2.77 -5.74 5.95
CA TYR A 58 3.11 -4.76 4.94
C TYR A 58 3.30 -3.39 5.60
N LEU A 59 4.42 -2.74 5.28
CA LEU A 59 4.71 -1.36 5.68
C LEU A 59 4.77 -0.53 4.41
N LEU A 60 3.81 0.38 4.24
CA LEU A 60 3.64 1.20 3.05
C LEU A 60 3.83 2.66 3.43
N ASP A 61 4.85 3.30 2.87
CA ASP A 61 5.13 4.72 3.04
C ASP A 61 4.73 5.47 1.78
N ASP A 62 3.61 6.17 1.87
CA ASP A 62 2.97 6.96 0.83
C ASP A 62 2.94 6.31 -0.57
N PRO A 63 2.40 5.08 -0.68
CA PRO A 63 2.51 4.23 -1.86
C PRO A 63 1.79 4.76 -3.11
N PHE A 64 0.95 5.79 -2.96
CA PHE A 64 0.13 6.36 -4.02
C PHE A 64 0.54 7.79 -4.39
N SER A 65 1.60 8.34 -3.78
CA SER A 65 2.01 9.73 -3.95
C SER A 65 2.40 10.13 -5.38
N ALA A 66 2.83 9.17 -6.21
CA ALA A 66 3.19 9.41 -7.61
C ALA A 66 2.14 8.84 -8.60
N VAL A 67 0.98 8.42 -8.10
CA VAL A 67 -0.11 7.84 -8.89
C VAL A 67 -1.26 8.85 -8.96
N ASP A 68 -1.93 8.94 -10.10
CA ASP A 68 -3.11 9.79 -10.25
C ASP A 68 -4.25 9.30 -9.34
N ALA A 69 -5.12 10.22 -8.89
CA ALA A 69 -6.14 9.92 -7.90
C ALA A 69 -7.09 8.79 -8.31
N HIS A 70 -7.45 8.70 -9.60
CA HIS A 70 -8.36 7.66 -10.10
C HIS A 70 -7.69 6.28 -10.01
N THR A 71 -6.46 6.16 -10.52
CA THR A 71 -5.70 4.90 -10.43
C THR A 71 -5.38 4.54 -8.99
N ALA A 72 -5.06 5.52 -8.14
CA ALA A 72 -4.79 5.30 -6.72
C ALA A 72 -5.99 4.69 -5.99
N LEU A 73 -7.21 5.20 -6.23
CA LEU A 73 -8.45 4.64 -5.68
C LEU A 73 -8.73 3.21 -6.17
N SER A 74 -8.48 2.92 -7.46
CA SER A 74 -8.63 1.56 -8.01
C SER A 74 -7.66 0.59 -7.32
N ILE A 75 -6.38 0.97 -7.22
CA ILE A 75 -5.37 0.17 -6.55
C ILE A 75 -5.72 0.02 -5.07
N PHE A 76 -6.17 1.08 -4.40
CA PHE A 76 -6.55 0.99 -3.00
C PHE A 76 -7.60 -0.10 -2.75
N ASN A 77 -8.67 -0.11 -3.54
CA ASN A 77 -9.74 -1.10 -3.39
C ASN A 77 -9.24 -2.52 -3.73
N GLU A 78 -8.57 -2.69 -4.87
CA GLU A 78 -8.15 -4.03 -5.32
C GLU A 78 -6.98 -4.58 -4.50
N TYR A 79 -6.03 -3.73 -4.11
CA TYR A 79 -4.81 -4.12 -3.43
C TYR A 79 -5.00 -4.14 -1.90
N ILE A 80 -5.39 -3.02 -1.30
CA ILE A 80 -5.45 -2.90 0.16
C ILE A 80 -6.70 -3.61 0.69
N VAL A 81 -7.88 -3.29 0.14
CA VAL A 81 -9.15 -3.80 0.66
C VAL A 81 -9.34 -5.28 0.31
N GLU A 82 -9.09 -5.67 -0.94
CA GLU A 82 -9.30 -7.06 -1.36
C GLU A 82 -8.07 -7.95 -1.15
N ALA A 83 -6.94 -7.63 -1.78
CA ALA A 83 -5.78 -8.54 -1.79
C ALA A 83 -5.09 -8.67 -0.44
N LEU A 84 -5.13 -7.63 0.41
CA LEU A 84 -4.54 -7.61 1.74
C LEU A 84 -5.57 -7.68 2.88
N SER A 85 -6.82 -8.06 2.59
CA SER A 85 -7.91 -8.20 3.58
C SER A 85 -7.55 -9.05 4.82
N GLU A 86 -6.76 -10.11 4.63
CA GLU A 86 -6.32 -11.05 5.67
C GLU A 86 -4.88 -10.80 6.17
N LYS A 87 -4.28 -9.67 5.77
CA LYS A 87 -2.87 -9.33 6.06
C LYS A 87 -2.81 -8.08 6.92
N THR A 88 -1.73 -7.91 7.68
CA THR A 88 -1.52 -6.68 8.45
C THR A 88 -0.89 -5.60 7.58
N VAL A 89 -1.54 -4.45 7.43
CA VAL A 89 -1.04 -3.34 6.59
C VAL A 89 -0.94 -2.04 7.36
N LEU A 90 0.29 -1.57 7.54
CA LEU A 90 0.61 -0.25 8.05
C LEU A 90 0.78 0.73 6.88
N LEU A 91 -0.10 1.73 6.77
CA LEU A 91 -0.07 2.72 5.69
C LEU A 91 0.23 4.13 6.20
N VAL A 92 1.43 4.62 6.00
CA VAL A 92 1.73 6.04 6.22
C VAL A 92 1.30 6.81 4.97
N THR A 93 0.38 7.76 5.10
CA THR A 93 0.02 8.65 3.98
C THR A 93 -0.53 9.96 4.50
N HIS A 94 -0.38 11.01 3.69
CA HIS A 94 -0.98 12.32 3.90
C HIS A 94 -2.37 12.44 3.27
N GLN A 95 -2.79 11.45 2.47
CA GLN A 95 -4.06 11.47 1.73
C GLN A 95 -5.20 10.92 2.58
N VAL A 96 -6.24 11.75 2.78
CA VAL A 96 -7.37 11.44 3.66
C VAL A 96 -8.44 10.57 3.00
N ASP A 97 -8.45 10.50 1.67
CA ASP A 97 -9.48 9.81 0.88
C ASP A 97 -9.51 8.30 1.14
N PHE A 98 -8.41 7.72 1.63
CA PHE A 98 -8.29 6.31 1.94
C PHE A 98 -8.72 5.93 3.36
N LEU A 99 -8.94 6.91 4.24
CA LEU A 99 -9.32 6.69 5.65
C LEU A 99 -10.52 5.74 5.84
N PRO A 100 -11.60 5.81 5.03
CA PRO A 100 -12.78 4.96 5.25
C PRO A 100 -12.51 3.45 5.12
N GLY A 101 -11.41 3.05 4.48
CA GLY A 101 -11.05 1.64 4.31
C GLY A 101 -10.24 1.04 5.47
N PHE A 102 -10.02 1.76 6.57
CA PHE A 102 -9.18 1.33 7.69
C PHE A 102 -9.94 1.27 9.03
N ASP A 103 -9.72 0.19 9.79
CA ASP A 103 -10.27 -0.01 11.14
C ASP A 103 -9.75 0.98 12.22
N CYS A 104 -8.52 1.49 12.07
CA CYS A 104 -7.85 2.34 13.06
C CYS A 104 -7.03 3.41 12.35
N VAL A 105 -7.05 4.63 12.90
CA VAL A 105 -6.33 5.78 12.38
C VAL A 105 -5.52 6.40 13.51
N LEU A 106 -4.22 6.53 13.32
CA LEU A 106 -3.36 7.33 14.19
C LEU A 106 -3.03 8.67 13.51
N VAL A 107 -2.66 9.63 14.33
CA VAL A 107 -2.27 10.98 13.88
C VAL A 107 -1.07 11.33 14.74
N SER A 108 0.03 11.69 14.08
CA SER A 108 1.26 12.07 14.76
C SER A 108 1.45 13.57 14.61
N PHE A 109 1.64 14.26 15.73
CA PHE A 109 1.93 15.68 15.75
C PHE A 109 3.15 15.91 16.65
N LEU A 110 4.23 16.50 16.12
CA LEU A 110 5.44 16.85 16.89
C LEU A 110 6.01 15.66 17.70
N PHE A 111 6.18 14.50 17.05
CA PHE A 111 6.61 13.24 17.69
C PHE A 111 5.67 12.66 18.76
N LYS A 112 4.44 13.18 18.87
CA LYS A 112 3.42 12.66 19.79
C LYS A 112 2.31 11.96 19.00
N ILE A 113 2.09 10.68 19.32
CA ILE A 113 1.06 9.85 18.70
C ILE A 113 -0.25 10.05 19.46
N PHE A 114 -1.30 10.44 18.73
CA PHE A 114 -2.66 10.52 19.25
C PHE A 114 -3.55 9.50 18.51
N LYS A 115 -4.29 8.69 19.28
CA LYS A 115 -5.37 7.88 18.72
C LYS A 115 -6.59 8.78 18.56
N LEU A 116 -7.01 9.03 17.33
CA LEU A 116 -8.02 10.04 17.03
C LEU A 116 -9.35 9.43 16.60
N HIS A 117 -10.42 10.08 17.07
CA HIS A 117 -11.77 9.95 16.53
C HIS A 117 -12.11 11.08 15.52
N SER A 118 -11.26 12.11 15.32
CA SER A 118 -11.41 13.10 14.22
C SER A 118 -10.25 14.12 14.11
N ILE A 119 -9.46 14.01 13.02
CA ILE A 119 -8.70 14.99 12.17
C ILE A 119 -7.90 16.16 12.83
N THR A 120 -6.57 16.27 12.68
CA THR A 120 -5.85 16.88 11.53
C THR A 120 -4.35 16.49 11.55
N HIS A 121 -3.75 16.21 10.38
CA HIS A 121 -2.39 15.66 10.11
C HIS A 121 -2.20 14.16 10.38
N PHE A 122 -2.65 13.33 9.44
CA PHE A 122 -2.74 11.88 9.62
C PHE A 122 -1.43 11.16 9.36
N ILE A 123 -1.12 10.20 10.24
CA ILE A 123 -0.20 9.10 9.96
C ILE A 123 -1.03 7.85 10.21
N ILE A 124 -1.66 7.31 9.16
CA ILE A 124 -2.63 6.20 9.27
C ILE A 124 -1.92 4.88 9.65
N ILE A 125 -1.50 4.76 10.91
CA ILE A 125 -1.06 3.48 11.44
C ILE A 125 -2.31 2.62 11.66
N ASN A 126 -2.48 1.58 10.85
CA ASN A 126 -3.38 0.47 11.20
C ASN A 126 -2.66 -0.86 11.10
N LEU A 127 -3.04 -1.81 11.96
CA LEU A 127 -2.81 -3.23 11.80
C LEU A 127 -4.12 -3.85 11.31
N LEU A 128 -4.19 -4.24 10.04
CA LEU A 128 -5.28 -5.11 9.58
C LEU A 128 -5.17 -6.48 10.30
N LYS A 129 -6.32 -6.91 10.83
CA LYS A 129 -6.60 -8.00 11.78
C LYS A 129 -5.54 -9.10 11.95
N SER A 130 -5.18 -9.37 13.21
CA SER A 130 -4.98 -10.74 13.68
C SER A 130 -5.81 -10.96 14.94
N LYS A 131 -6.45 -12.14 15.00
CA LYS A 131 -7.13 -12.80 16.13
C LYS A 131 -6.95 -12.09 17.49
N THR A 132 -8.06 -11.70 18.12
CA THR A 132 -8.18 -11.38 19.56
C THR A 132 -6.88 -10.93 20.24
N CYS A 133 -6.64 -9.63 20.35
CA CYS A 133 -5.65 -9.13 21.31
C CYS A 133 -6.21 -9.36 22.73
N PRO A 134 -5.65 -10.27 23.55
CA PRO A 134 -6.05 -10.42 24.96
C PRO A 134 -5.57 -9.25 25.81
N TYR A 135 -4.78 -8.34 25.23
CA TYR A 135 -4.11 -7.23 25.88
C TYR A 135 -4.64 -5.91 25.31
N CYS A 136 -5.93 -5.64 25.51
CA CYS A 136 -6.31 -4.24 25.74
C CYS A 136 -5.71 -3.84 27.10
N GLY A 137 -4.41 -3.59 27.08
CA GLY A 137 -3.57 -3.19 28.18
C GLY A 137 -2.58 -2.22 27.57
N THR A 138 -2.82 -0.94 27.85
CA THR A 138 -2.08 0.24 27.40
C THR A 138 -0.57 0.01 27.36
N TYR A 139 0.06 0.18 26.20
CA TYR A 139 1.51 0.40 26.12
C TYR A 139 1.82 1.45 25.05
N ILE A 140 1.81 2.70 25.50
CA ILE A 140 2.63 3.76 24.94
C ILE A 140 4.03 3.50 25.51
N PHE A 141 4.98 3.08 24.69
CA PHE A 141 6.39 3.20 25.06
C PHE A 141 7.00 4.40 24.34
N PRO A 142 7.63 5.33 25.08
CA PRO A 142 8.38 6.42 24.49
C PRO A 142 9.71 5.88 23.99
N PHE A 143 10.10 6.24 22.77
CA PHE A 143 11.45 6.68 22.40
C PHE A 143 11.35 7.38 21.03
#